data_AF-A0AAQ3K2Q8-F1
#
_entry.id   AF-A0AAQ3K2Q8-F1
#
_cell.length_a   1.000
_cell.length_b   1.000
_cell.length_c   1.000
_cell.angle_alpha   90.00
_cell.angle_beta   90.00
_cell.angle_gamma   90.00
#
_symmetry.space_group_name_H-M   'P 1'
#
loop_
_entity.id
_entity.type
_entity.pdbx_description
1 polymer ?
#
loop_
_entity_poly.entity_id
_entity_poly.type
_entity_poly.pdbx_seq_one_letter_code
_entity_poly.pdbx_strand_id
1 'polypeptide(L)'
;MVRFEGRDHEISIDLRAKEREVKVEAGMVVSVDDKRVHNVLRLQWMFRGMEKVEVEGDAGAQMQVSWDLHDWLFVFEGDREKIFLHNFLQ
;
A
#
# COMPACT_ATOMS: atom_id res chain seq x y z
N MET A 1 -8.94 -10.64 -6.27
CA MET A 1 -10.20 -10.85 -5.52
C MET A 1 -9.86 -11.70 -4.32
N VAL A 2 -9.96 -11.14 -3.13
CA VAL A 2 -9.74 -11.87 -1.87
C VAL A 2 -11.08 -11.88 -1.13
N ARG A 3 -11.45 -13.04 -0.57
CA ARG A 3 -12.71 -13.24 0.16
C ARG A 3 -12.50 -13.05 1.65
N PHE A 4 -13.22 -12.11 2.24
CA PHE A 4 -13.46 -12.04 3.68
C PHE A 4 -14.96 -12.32 3.88
N GLU A 5 -15.30 -13.25 4.78
CA GLU A 5 -16.68 -13.61 5.15
C GLU A 5 -17.66 -14.01 4.01
N GLY A 6 -17.14 -14.28 2.80
CA GLY A 6 -17.92 -14.68 1.63
C GLY A 6 -18.29 -13.55 0.67
N ARG A 7 -17.90 -12.31 0.98
CA ARG A 7 -17.95 -11.17 0.05
C ARG A 7 -16.60 -10.97 -0.61
N ASP A 8 -16.65 -10.55 -1.87
CA ASP A 8 -15.47 -10.22 -2.63
C ASP A 8 -15.21 -8.73 -2.49
N HIS A 9 -13.98 -8.37 -2.11
CA HIS A 9 -13.56 -6.98 -1.95
C HIS A 9 -12.59 -6.57 -3.05
N GLU A 10 -12.72 -5.33 -3.49
CA GLU A 10 -11.72 -4.68 -4.33
C GLU A 10 -10.64 -4.06 -3.44
N ILE A 11 -9.38 -4.40 -3.71
CA ILE A 11 -8.24 -3.86 -2.97
C ILE A 11 -7.35 -3.12 -3.95
N SER A 12 -7.07 -1.85 -3.66
CA SER A 12 -6.13 -1.03 -4.43
C SER A 12 -4.97 -0.55 -3.56
N ILE A 13 -3.77 -0.50 -4.16
CA ILE A 13 -2.56 0.01 -3.55
C ILE A 13 -1.99 1.09 -4.45
N ASP A 14 -2.07 2.33 -4.00
CA ASP A 14 -1.57 3.49 -4.73
C ASP A 14 -0.23 3.95 -4.18
N LEU A 15 0.76 4.04 -5.05
CA LEU A 15 2.05 4.63 -4.74
C LEU A 15 2.07 6.08 -5.22
N ARG A 16 2.38 6.99 -4.30
CA ARG A 16 2.37 8.43 -4.53
C ARG A 16 3.78 8.96 -4.41
N ALA A 17 4.34 9.40 -5.52
CA ALA A 17 5.58 10.16 -5.52
C ALA A 17 5.25 11.65 -5.53
N LYS A 18 5.78 12.42 -4.58
CA LYS A 18 5.88 13.87 -4.70
C LYS A 18 7.29 14.20 -5.16
N GLU A 19 7.40 14.76 -6.36
CA GLU A 19 8.65 15.36 -6.83
C GLU A 19 8.91 16.62 -5.98
N ARG A 20 9.98 16.59 -5.19
CA ARG A 20 10.60 17.80 -4.67
C ARG A 20 11.95 17.94 -5.34
N GLU A 21 12.40 19.17 -5.56
CA GLU A 21 13.60 19.55 -6.34
C GLU A 21 14.90 18.77 -6.03
N VAL A 22 14.97 18.03 -4.91
CA VAL A 22 16.15 17.26 -4.48
C VAL A 22 15.81 15.83 -4.01
N LYS A 23 14.53 15.43 -3.85
CA LYS A 23 14.17 14.10 -3.34
C LYS A 23 12.72 13.70 -3.65
N VAL A 24 12.51 12.46 -4.07
CA VAL A 24 11.18 11.85 -4.19
C VAL A 24 10.66 11.47 -2.81
N GLU A 25 9.57 12.09 -2.37
CA GLU A 25 8.84 11.63 -1.18
C GLU A 25 7.77 10.63 -1.65
N ALA A 26 8.06 9.34 -1.45
CA ALA A 26 7.14 8.26 -1.78
C ALA A 26 6.24 7.90 -0.59
N GLY A 27 4.94 7.75 -0.85
CA GLY A 27 3.94 7.25 0.07
C GLY A 27 3.09 6.13 -0.53
N MET A 28 2.41 5.37 0.31
CA MET A 28 1.51 4.27 -0.07
C MET A 28 0.14 4.48 0.55
N VAL A 29 -0.91 4.30 -0.24
CA VAL A 29 -2.28 4.26 0.24
C VAL A 29 -2.85 2.90 -0.09
N VAL A 30 -3.48 2.26 0.90
CA VAL A 30 -4.24 1.03 0.70
C VAL A 30 -5.71 1.35 0.84
N SER A 31 -6.51 0.92 -0.12
CA SER A 31 -7.96 1.06 -0.10
C SER A 31 -8.66 -0.28 -0.24
N VAL A 32 -9.81 -0.41 0.40
CA VAL A 32 -10.74 -1.53 0.27
C VAL A 32 -12.09 -0.95 -0.14
N ASP A 33 -12.66 -1.41 -1.25
CA ASP A 33 -13.92 -0.91 -1.82
C ASP A 33 -13.94 0.64 -1.93
N ASP A 34 -12.89 1.20 -2.53
CA ASP A 34 -12.61 2.64 -2.69
C ASP A 34 -12.42 3.46 -1.40
N LYS A 35 -12.47 2.82 -0.22
CA LYS A 35 -12.23 3.48 1.07
C LYS A 35 -10.80 3.27 1.52
N ARG A 36 -10.11 4.37 1.89
CA ARG A 36 -8.72 4.31 2.37
C ARG A 36 -8.68 3.71 3.76
N VAL A 37 -8.01 2.57 3.89
CA VAL A 37 -7.87 1.84 5.16
C VAL A 37 -6.49 2.02 5.79
N HIS A 38 -5.48 2.37 5.00
CA HIS A 38 -4.14 2.64 5.52
C HIS A 38 -3.37 3.63 4.64
N ASN A 39 -2.46 4.39 5.26
CA ASN A 39 -1.62 5.37 4.55
C ASN A 39 -0.24 5.50 5.19
N VAL A 40 0.80 5.14 4.44
CA VAL A 40 2.19 5.35 4.80
C VAL A 40 2.72 6.57 4.05
N LEU A 41 2.87 7.70 4.75
CA LEU A 41 3.27 8.96 4.11
C LEU A 41 4.73 9.01 3.66
N ARG A 42 5.59 8.23 4.32
CA ARG A 42 7.05 8.33 4.22
C ARG A 42 7.64 6.93 4.05
N LEU A 43 7.32 6.27 2.95
CA LEU A 43 7.72 4.88 2.68
C LEU A 43 9.23 4.67 2.76
N GLN A 44 10.05 5.62 2.31
CA GLN A 44 11.52 5.53 2.42
C GLN A 44 12.02 5.37 3.88
N TRP A 45 11.24 5.84 4.85
CA TRP A 45 11.56 5.71 6.28
C TRP A 45 10.88 4.49 6.91
N MET A 46 9.70 4.14 6.39
CA MET A 46 8.85 3.04 6.85
C MET A 46 8.76 1.97 5.74
N PHE A 47 9.91 1.55 5.22
CA PHE A 47 9.95 0.69 4.02
C PHE A 47 9.54 -0.75 4.31
N ARG A 48 9.56 -1.15 5.58
CA ARG A 48 9.01 -2.42 6.06
C ARG A 48 8.00 -2.16 7.16
N GLY A 49 6.87 -2.83 7.11
CA GLY A 49 5.82 -2.68 8.11
C GLY A 49 4.68 -3.67 7.96
N MET A 50 3.83 -3.68 8.98
CA MET A 50 2.66 -4.56 9.06
C MET A 50 1.61 -3.91 9.95
N GLU A 51 0.37 -3.85 9.47
CA GLU A 51 -0.76 -3.24 10.17
C GLU A 51 -2.01 -4.08 10.00
N LYS A 52 -2.84 -4.14 11.06
CA LYS A 52 -4.20 -4.68 10.97
C LYS A 52 -5.16 -3.52 10.77
N VAL A 53 -5.99 -3.61 9.74
CA VAL A 53 -6.98 -2.60 9.37
C VAL A 53 -8.38 -3.20 9.40
N GLU A 54 -9.35 -2.40 9.82
CA GLU A 54 -10.76 -2.79 9.82
C GLU A 54 -11.36 -2.56 8.43
N VAL A 55 -12.16 -3.52 7.95
CA VAL A 55 -12.89 -3.39 6.69
C VAL A 55 -14.25 -2.76 6.98
N GLU A 56 -14.41 -1.51 6.57
CA GLU A 56 -15.64 -0.78 6.85
C GLU A 56 -16.85 -1.42 6.17
N GLY A 57 -17.89 -1.72 6.96
CA GLY A 57 -19.13 -2.30 6.46
C GLY A 57 -19.14 -3.83 6.44
N ASP A 58 -18.15 -4.49 7.04
CA ASP A 58 -18.04 -5.95 7.11
C ASP A 58 -17.91 -6.47 8.53
N ALA A 59 -18.95 -6.27 9.37
CA ALA A 59 -19.16 -6.91 10.68
C ALA A 59 -17.96 -7.02 11.65
N GLY A 60 -16.94 -6.16 11.52
CA GLY A 60 -15.70 -6.20 12.32
C GLY A 60 -14.58 -7.05 11.72
N ALA A 61 -14.69 -7.43 10.44
CA ALA A 61 -13.65 -8.07 9.67
C ALA A 61 -12.38 -7.23 9.64
N GLN A 62 -11.24 -7.90 9.80
CA GLN A 62 -9.93 -7.28 9.83
C GLN A 62 -9.06 -7.88 8.72
N MET A 63 -8.34 -7.00 8.03
CA MET A 63 -7.32 -7.36 7.05
C MET A 63 -5.95 -7.05 7.63
N GLN A 64 -4.98 -7.95 7.43
CA GLN A 64 -3.59 -7.67 7.70
C GLN A 64 -2.92 -7.18 6.42
N VAL A 65 -2.32 -6.00 6.49
CA VAL A 65 -1.51 -5.42 5.42
C VAL A 65 -0.06 -5.49 5.85
N SER A 66 0.80 -6.07 5.03
CA SER A 66 2.25 -6.03 5.25
C SER A 66 2.96 -5.52 4.00
N TRP A 67 4.07 -4.83 4.20
CA TRP A 67 4.89 -4.31 3.11
C TRP A 67 6.37 -4.47 3.46
N ASP A 68 7.14 -4.75 2.41
CA ASP A 68 8.60 -4.79 2.45
C ASP A 68 9.12 -4.26 1.12
N LEU A 69 9.58 -3.01 1.13
CA LEU A 69 10.06 -2.30 -0.04
C LEU A 69 11.58 -2.21 0.02
N HIS A 70 12.21 -2.39 -1.13
CA HIS A 70 13.65 -2.24 -1.25
C HIS A 70 14.05 -0.81 -1.60
N ASP A 71 15.28 -0.44 -1.20
CA ASP A 71 15.85 0.89 -1.42
C ASP A 71 15.78 1.35 -2.89
N TRP A 72 15.87 0.43 -3.86
CA TRP A 72 15.81 0.72 -5.30
C TRP A 72 14.53 1.44 -5.72
N LEU A 73 13.43 1.30 -4.96
CA LEU A 73 12.17 2.00 -5.22
C LEU A 73 12.29 3.53 -5.10
N PHE A 74 13.28 4.03 -4.36
CA PHE A 74 13.43 5.44 -4.04
C PHE A 74 14.58 6.12 -4.81
N VAL A 75 15.23 5.41 -5.75
CA VAL A 75 16.43 5.90 -6.46
C VAL A 75 16.14 6.32 -7.90
N PHE A 76 14.88 6.35 -8.35
CA PHE A 76 14.57 6.64 -9.75
C PHE A 76 14.57 8.14 -10.05
N GLU A 77 15.69 8.65 -10.56
CA GLU A 77 15.68 9.70 -11.58
C GLU A 77 15.42 9.02 -12.94
N GLY A 78 14.24 9.19 -13.51
CA GLY A 78 14.08 9.13 -14.96
C GLY A 78 13.12 8.10 -15.58
N ASP A 79 12.80 6.96 -14.97
CA ASP A 79 11.87 6.00 -15.58
C ASP A 79 10.79 5.51 -14.60
N ARG A 80 9.55 5.93 -14.88
CA ARG A 80 8.37 5.85 -14.00
C ARG A 80 7.57 4.55 -14.15
N GLU A 81 8.17 3.45 -14.61
CA GLU A 81 7.38 2.25 -14.93
C GLU A 81 8.02 0.96 -14.41
N LYS A 82 7.59 0.56 -13.21
CA LYS A 82 7.24 -0.81 -12.77
C LYS A 82 7.64 -1.00 -11.31
N ILE A 83 6.64 -0.95 -10.43
CA ILE A 83 6.77 -1.36 -9.04
C ILE A 83 6.17 -2.76 -8.93
N PHE A 84 7.02 -3.75 -8.69
CA PHE A 84 6.59 -5.12 -8.44
C PHE A 84 6.23 -5.26 -6.96
N LEU A 85 4.94 -5.23 -6.65
CA LEU A 85 4.43 -5.62 -5.34
C LEU A 85 4.22 -7.13 -5.33
N HIS A 86 4.94 -7.84 -4.46
CA HIS A 86 4.68 -9.25 -4.20
C HIS A 86 3.60 -9.33 -3.11
N ASN A 87 2.34 -9.47 -3.51
CA ASN A 87 1.24 -9.66 -2.56
C ASN A 87 1.33 -11.06 -1.95
N PHE A 88 1.64 -11.14 -0.65
CA PHE A 88 1.22 -12.25 0.19
C PHE A 88 0.06 -11.77 1.05
N LEU A 89 -1.16 -12.05 0.59
CA LEU A 89 -2.35 -12.03 1.44
C LEU A 89 -2.47 -13.46 1.99
N GLN A 90 -2.30 -13.63 3.31
CA GLN A 90 -2.66 -14.84 4.04
C GLN A 90 -3.91 -14.58 4.86
#